data_AF-D7GIV9-F1
#
_entry.id   AF-D7GIV9-F1
#
_cell.length_a   1.000
_cell.length_b   1.000
_cell.length_c   1.000
_cell.angle_alpha   90.00
_cell.angle_beta   90.00
_cell.angle_gamma   90.00
#
_symmetry.space_group_name_H-M   'P 1'
#
loop_
_entity.id
_entity.type
_entity.pdbx_description
1 polymer ?
#
loop_
_entity_poly.entity_id
_entity_poly.type
_entity_poly.pdbx_seq_one_letter_code
_entity_poly.pdbx_strand_id
1 'polypeptide(L)'
;MTLRCAFVGLNSGELRYMREDGHIVDRDDKVLAGNPFDISMGVLASCSIPGVFKPVEMNGEWYVDGGIRENVPVEGAVSNLGVTRPYVIVSGPSGLNYDAQVGSGDLISILFRIQSIQSDESERDEVAYARSSGAVVIEPELSVHETMEFDPGTLRINRDYGWMRAAEAMHEADAATQQVNREIIETRLQAWKRERQMKPGSPHEFDQAMLNEVGQLKLHLQSLLGSADKDLLPPDAQQWWTRSEGDDAPAAS
;
A
#
# COMPACT_ATOMS: atom_id res chain seq x y z
N MET A 1 -13.57 -19.02 -4.75
CA MET A 1 -13.01 -17.66 -4.94
C MET A 1 -12.35 -17.64 -6.30
N THR A 2 -12.61 -16.62 -7.12
CA THR A 2 -11.89 -16.42 -8.38
C THR A 2 -10.66 -15.57 -8.09
N LEU A 3 -9.48 -16.01 -8.53
CA LEU A 3 -8.21 -15.33 -8.28
C LEU A 3 -7.50 -15.06 -9.60
N ARG A 4 -6.93 -13.87 -9.74
CA ARG A 4 -5.93 -13.56 -10.76
C ARG A 4 -4.74 -12.92 -10.07
N CYS A 5 -3.59 -13.59 -10.11
CA CYS A 5 -2.35 -13.11 -9.52
C CYS A 5 -1.41 -12.70 -10.66
N ALA A 6 -1.11 -11.41 -10.76
CA ALA A 6 -0.43 -10.81 -11.91
C ALA A 6 1.10 -10.92 -11.80
N PHE A 7 1.77 -11.21 -12.91
CA PHE A 7 3.23 -11.19 -13.02
C PHE A 7 3.67 -10.99 -14.47
N VAL A 8 4.89 -10.50 -14.66
CA VAL A 8 5.43 -10.16 -15.98
C VAL A 8 6.51 -11.15 -16.39
N GLY A 9 6.38 -11.74 -17.57
CA GLY A 9 7.41 -12.60 -18.17
C GLY A 9 8.60 -11.78 -18.64
N LEU A 10 9.81 -12.07 -18.15
CA LEU A 10 11.04 -11.39 -18.57
C LEU A 10 11.44 -11.75 -20.00
N ASN A 11 11.13 -12.97 -20.44
CA ASN A 11 11.48 -13.44 -21.78
C ASN A 11 10.53 -12.87 -22.85
N SER A 12 9.23 -12.88 -22.57
CA SER A 12 8.20 -12.42 -23.52
C SER A 12 7.89 -10.93 -23.40
N GLY A 13 8.09 -10.35 -22.21
CA GLY A 13 7.55 -9.03 -21.90
C GLY A 13 6.02 -9.04 -21.80
N GLU A 14 5.38 -10.19 -21.60
CA GLU A 14 3.93 -10.25 -21.52
C GLU A 14 3.46 -10.24 -20.06
N LEU A 15 2.34 -9.55 -19.83
CA LEU A 15 1.61 -9.65 -18.57
C LEU A 15 0.81 -10.95 -18.56
N ARG A 16 0.98 -11.72 -17.49
CA ARG A 16 0.31 -13.01 -17.27
C ARG A 16 -0.38 -13.00 -15.92
N TYR A 17 -1.35 -13.89 -15.76
CA TYR A 17 -1.97 -14.13 -14.47
C TYR A 17 -1.96 -15.61 -14.13
N MET A 18 -1.84 -15.93 -12.85
CA MET A 18 -2.18 -17.26 -12.34
C MET A 18 -3.61 -17.26 -11.82
N ARG A 19 -4.36 -18.29 -12.21
CA ARG A 19 -5.72 -18.56 -11.74
C ARG A 19 -5.74 -19.31 -10.41
N GLU A 20 -6.90 -19.36 -9.78
CA GLU A 20 -7.15 -20.17 -8.57
C GLU A 20 -6.91 -21.68 -8.76
N ASP A 21 -6.88 -22.19 -10.01
CA ASP A 21 -6.59 -23.58 -10.33
C ASP A 21 -5.10 -23.83 -10.67
N GLY A 22 -4.24 -22.81 -10.50
CA GLY A 22 -2.80 -22.89 -10.72
C GLY A 22 -2.36 -22.77 -12.17
N HIS A 23 -3.31 -22.65 -13.12
CA HIS A 23 -2.98 -22.42 -14.52
C HIS A 23 -2.56 -20.97 -14.77
N ILE A 24 -1.56 -20.80 -15.64
CA ILE A 24 -1.15 -19.49 -16.15
C ILE A 24 -2.02 -19.14 -17.36
N VAL A 25 -2.54 -17.92 -17.37
CA VAL A 25 -3.32 -17.34 -18.46
C VAL A 25 -2.66 -16.08 -19.01
N ASP A 26 -2.98 -15.75 -20.25
CA ASP A 26 -2.65 -14.45 -20.85
C ASP A 26 -3.62 -13.34 -20.40
N ARG A 27 -3.47 -12.14 -20.99
CA ARG A 27 -4.29 -10.96 -20.68
C ARG A 27 -5.77 -11.16 -20.98
N ASP A 28 -6.11 -12.05 -21.91
CA ASP A 28 -7.48 -12.35 -22.33
C ASP A 28 -8.07 -13.56 -21.57
N ASP A 29 -7.46 -13.95 -20.46
CA ASP A 29 -7.83 -15.10 -19.63
C ASP A 29 -7.71 -16.46 -20.33
N LYS A 30 -6.92 -16.55 -21.41
CA LYS A 30 -6.70 -17.80 -22.13
C LYS A 30 -5.52 -18.57 -21.54
N VAL A 31 -5.76 -19.85 -21.24
CA VAL A 31 -4.78 -20.76 -20.63
C VAL A 31 -3.59 -20.97 -21.56
N LEU A 32 -2.39 -20.78 -21.00
CA LEU A 32 -1.13 -21.09 -21.66
C LEU A 32 -0.77 -22.56 -21.51
N ALA A 33 0.02 -23.08 -22.45
CA ALA A 33 0.51 -24.45 -22.38
C ALA A 33 1.41 -24.66 -21.17
N GLY A 34 1.20 -25.78 -20.46
CA GLY A 34 1.99 -26.15 -19.30
C GLY A 34 1.14 -26.79 -18.22
N ASN A 35 1.81 -27.32 -17.19
CA ASN A 35 1.14 -27.87 -16.03
C ASN A 35 0.74 -26.75 -15.07
N PRO A 36 -0.32 -26.94 -14.26
CA PRO A 36 -0.64 -26.01 -13.18
C PRO A 36 0.45 -26.02 -12.09
N PHE A 37 0.57 -24.90 -11.38
CA PHE A 37 1.47 -24.73 -10.24
C PHE A 37 0.69 -24.52 -8.94
N ASP A 38 1.38 -24.65 -7.82
CA ASP A 38 0.84 -24.18 -6.54
C ASP A 38 0.66 -22.65 -6.59
N ILE A 39 -0.44 -22.15 -6.04
CA ILE A 39 -0.77 -20.71 -6.04
C ILE A 39 0.34 -19.88 -5.39
N SER A 40 1.05 -20.44 -4.39
CA SER A 40 2.17 -19.77 -3.74
C SER A 40 3.30 -19.39 -4.72
N MET A 41 3.48 -20.14 -5.81
CA MET A 41 4.44 -19.80 -6.86
C MET A 41 4.01 -18.56 -7.65
N GLY A 42 2.71 -18.44 -7.94
CA GLY A 42 2.16 -17.24 -8.57
C GLY A 42 2.30 -16.01 -7.67
N VAL A 43 2.01 -16.16 -6.38
CA VAL A 43 2.20 -15.09 -5.39
C VAL A 43 3.68 -14.71 -5.28
N LEU A 44 4.58 -15.69 -5.24
CA LEU A 44 6.03 -15.43 -5.21
C LEU A 44 6.48 -14.66 -6.45
N ALA A 45 6.01 -15.04 -7.64
CA ALA A 45 6.30 -14.32 -8.89
C ALA A 45 5.75 -12.88 -8.84
N SER A 46 4.50 -12.72 -8.41
CA SER A 46 3.82 -11.42 -8.28
C SER A 46 4.50 -10.48 -7.29
N CYS A 47 5.25 -11.00 -6.30
CA CYS A 47 6.01 -10.20 -5.33
C CYS A 47 7.53 -10.17 -5.63
N SER A 48 7.97 -10.67 -6.79
CA SER A 48 9.39 -10.73 -7.15
C SER A 48 9.87 -9.41 -7.75
N ILE A 49 10.01 -8.40 -6.88
CA ILE A 49 10.45 -7.05 -7.24
C ILE A 49 11.88 -7.11 -7.83
N PRO A 50 12.11 -6.62 -9.07
CA PRO A 50 13.43 -6.60 -9.69
C PRO A 50 14.48 -5.88 -8.84
N GLY A 51 15.67 -6.47 -8.73
CA GLY A 51 16.76 -5.93 -7.92
C GLY A 51 16.67 -6.25 -6.42
N VAL A 52 15.52 -6.72 -5.92
CA VAL A 52 15.32 -7.13 -4.53
C VAL A 52 15.21 -8.65 -4.42
N PHE A 53 14.36 -9.26 -5.25
CA PHE A 53 14.11 -10.70 -5.25
C PHE A 53 14.46 -11.34 -6.59
N LYS A 54 14.73 -12.65 -6.57
CA LYS A 54 15.02 -13.41 -7.79
C LYS A 54 13.72 -13.65 -8.56
N PRO A 55 13.74 -13.60 -9.91
CA PRO A 55 12.60 -14.02 -10.71
C PRO A 55 12.24 -15.49 -10.46
N VAL A 56 10.97 -15.84 -10.66
CA VAL A 56 10.44 -17.19 -10.48
C VAL A 56 10.28 -17.87 -11.83
N GLU A 57 10.87 -19.04 -12.01
CA GLU A 57 10.75 -19.82 -13.23
C GLU A 57 9.48 -20.68 -13.21
N MET A 58 8.61 -20.54 -14.22
CA MET A 58 7.44 -21.40 -14.43
C MET A 58 7.30 -21.70 -15.94
N ASN A 59 7.11 -22.97 -16.30
CA ASN A 59 6.98 -23.40 -17.71
C ASN A 59 8.12 -22.93 -18.64
N GLY A 60 9.35 -22.80 -18.12
CA GLY A 60 10.52 -22.39 -18.91
C GLY A 60 10.63 -20.88 -19.21
N GLU A 61 9.80 -20.06 -18.56
CA GLU A 61 9.88 -18.60 -18.58
C GLU A 61 10.09 -18.05 -17.16
N TRP A 62 10.79 -16.91 -17.06
CA TRP A 62 11.09 -16.24 -15.79
C TRP A 62 10.13 -15.08 -15.56
N TYR A 63 9.54 -15.04 -14.36
CA TYR A 63 8.53 -14.06 -13.99
C TYR A 63 8.97 -13.17 -12.85
N VAL A 64 8.57 -11.90 -12.94
CA VAL A 64 8.79 -10.86 -11.93
C VAL A 64 7.46 -10.18 -11.58
N ASP A 65 7.53 -9.27 -10.61
CA ASP A 65 6.40 -8.48 -10.12
C ASP A 65 5.52 -7.90 -11.25
N GLY A 66 4.20 -7.97 -11.05
CA GLY A 66 3.19 -7.50 -11.99
C GLY A 66 3.18 -5.98 -12.17
N GLY A 67 3.51 -5.23 -11.11
CA GLY A 67 3.44 -3.76 -11.04
C GLY A 67 4.43 -3.03 -11.96
N ILE A 68 5.29 -3.77 -12.67
CA ILE A 68 6.12 -3.23 -13.75
C ILE A 68 5.25 -2.89 -14.97
N ARG A 69 4.16 -3.62 -15.19
CA ARG A 69 3.24 -3.39 -16.31
C ARG A 69 1.84 -2.99 -15.87
N GLU A 70 1.34 -3.60 -14.82
CA GLU A 70 0.00 -3.33 -14.33
C GLU A 70 -0.03 -3.46 -12.81
N ASN A 71 -0.27 -2.35 -12.11
CA ASN A 71 -0.30 -2.35 -10.64
C ASN A 71 -1.72 -2.64 -10.13
N VAL A 72 -2.73 -2.17 -10.85
CA VAL A 72 -4.14 -2.23 -10.52
C VAL A 72 -4.90 -2.84 -11.71
N PRO A 73 -5.01 -4.19 -11.79
CA PRO A 73 -5.53 -4.91 -12.96
C PRO A 73 -7.07 -4.89 -13.06
N VAL A 74 -7.65 -3.69 -13.13
CA VAL A 74 -9.12 -3.50 -13.15
C VAL A 74 -9.73 -3.98 -14.45
N GLU A 75 -9.01 -3.81 -15.57
CA GLU A 75 -9.49 -4.23 -16.89
C GLU A 75 -9.84 -5.72 -16.87
N GLY A 76 -8.92 -6.59 -16.44
CA GLY A 76 -9.17 -8.03 -16.38
C GLY A 76 -10.36 -8.41 -15.50
N ALA A 77 -10.59 -7.70 -14.38
CA ALA A 77 -11.76 -7.94 -13.54
C ALA A 77 -13.07 -7.55 -14.24
N VAL A 78 -13.09 -6.42 -14.94
CA VAL A 78 -14.30 -5.91 -15.62
C VAL A 78 -14.56 -6.66 -16.93
N SER A 79 -13.57 -6.74 -17.83
CA SER A 79 -13.72 -7.32 -19.17
C SER A 79 -13.79 -8.84 -19.14
N ASN A 80 -12.90 -9.50 -18.38
CA ASN A 80 -12.75 -10.96 -18.46
C ASN A 80 -13.65 -11.66 -17.45
N LEU A 81 -13.82 -11.08 -16.25
CA LEU A 81 -14.63 -11.67 -15.19
C LEU A 81 -16.05 -11.08 -15.08
N GLY A 82 -16.36 -10.03 -15.83
CA GLY A 82 -17.69 -9.41 -15.85
C GLY A 82 -18.07 -8.70 -14.56
N VAL A 83 -17.08 -8.23 -13.77
CA VAL A 83 -17.33 -7.51 -12.52
C VAL A 83 -17.98 -6.15 -12.83
N THR A 84 -19.15 -5.90 -12.23
CA THR A 84 -19.94 -4.67 -12.47
C THR A 84 -19.81 -3.62 -11.37
N ARG A 85 -19.29 -4.01 -10.20
CA ARG A 85 -19.06 -3.12 -9.05
C ARG A 85 -17.69 -3.41 -8.43
N PRO A 86 -16.59 -3.09 -9.14
CA PRO A 86 -15.26 -3.33 -8.62
C PRO A 86 -14.94 -2.40 -7.45
N TYR A 87 -14.33 -2.94 -6.41
CA TYR A 87 -13.66 -2.19 -5.35
C TYR A 87 -12.17 -2.25 -5.63
N VAL A 88 -11.55 -1.08 -5.77
CA VAL A 88 -10.17 -0.95 -6.21
C VAL A 88 -9.39 -0.27 -5.10
N ILE A 89 -8.36 -0.96 -4.58
CA ILE A 89 -7.57 -0.48 -3.45
C ILE A 89 -6.20 -0.09 -3.97
N VAL A 90 -5.79 1.16 -3.70
CA VAL A 90 -4.46 1.69 -4.02
C VAL A 90 -3.67 1.83 -2.73
N SER A 91 -2.36 1.57 -2.76
CA SER A 91 -1.52 1.50 -1.55
C SER A 91 -0.84 2.82 -1.17
N GLY A 92 -0.91 3.84 -2.02
CA GLY A 92 -0.35 5.16 -1.77
C GLY A 92 -1.16 6.26 -2.48
N PRO A 93 -0.89 7.53 -2.14
CA PRO A 93 -1.47 8.65 -2.88
C PRO A 93 -0.85 8.75 -4.28
N SER A 94 -1.62 9.28 -5.24
CA SER A 94 -1.08 9.60 -6.56
C SER A 94 0.11 10.57 -6.51
N GLY A 95 1.17 10.24 -7.26
CA GLY A 95 2.37 11.05 -7.40
C GLY A 95 3.51 10.66 -6.48
N LEU A 96 4.70 11.05 -6.94
CA LEU A 96 5.94 10.79 -6.22
C LEU A 96 6.39 12.02 -5.45
N ASN A 97 6.94 11.79 -4.26
CA ASN A 97 7.68 12.79 -3.52
C ASN A 97 8.88 13.30 -4.35
N TYR A 98 9.13 14.61 -4.29
CA TYR A 98 10.31 15.20 -4.87
C TYR A 98 11.56 14.71 -4.14
N ASP A 99 12.51 14.15 -4.89
CA ASP A 99 13.79 13.70 -4.37
C ASP A 99 14.91 14.55 -4.97
N ALA A 100 15.49 15.43 -4.15
CA ALA A 100 16.57 16.31 -4.55
C ALA A 100 17.92 15.58 -4.74
N GLN A 101 18.06 14.39 -4.16
CA GLN A 101 19.34 13.68 -4.05
C GLN A 101 19.48 12.54 -5.06
N VAL A 102 18.39 12.13 -5.70
CA VAL A 102 18.38 10.99 -6.63
C VAL A 102 19.39 11.13 -7.77
N GLY A 103 19.59 12.35 -8.30
CA GLY A 103 20.55 12.61 -9.37
C GLY A 103 22.02 12.48 -8.95
N SER A 104 22.28 12.42 -7.64
CA SER A 104 23.60 12.17 -7.05
C SER A 104 23.76 10.75 -6.49
N GLY A 105 22.71 9.93 -6.60
CA GLY A 105 22.72 8.53 -6.17
C GLY A 105 23.51 7.62 -7.11
N ASP A 106 23.67 6.36 -6.72
CA ASP A 106 24.25 5.34 -7.59
C ASP A 106 23.31 4.95 -8.73
N LEU A 107 23.82 4.19 -9.70
CA LEU A 107 23.02 3.75 -10.84
C LEU A 107 21.77 2.94 -10.43
N ILE A 108 21.85 2.18 -9.33
CA ILE A 108 20.74 1.36 -8.85
C ILE A 108 19.61 2.26 -8.33
N SER A 109 19.93 3.29 -7.55
CA SER A 109 18.97 4.27 -7.04
C SER A 109 18.28 5.04 -8.16
N ILE A 110 19.02 5.39 -9.22
CA ILE A 110 18.45 6.04 -10.42
C ILE A 110 17.49 5.09 -11.14
N LEU A 111 17.87 3.82 -11.31
CA LEU A 111 17.00 2.81 -11.93
C LEU A 111 15.71 2.60 -11.13
N PHE A 112 15.79 2.51 -9.81
CA PHE A 112 14.59 2.41 -8.96
C PHE A 112 13.72 3.65 -9.07
N ARG A 113 14.30 4.85 -9.13
CA ARG A 113 13.51 6.08 -9.33
C ARG A 113 12.79 6.10 -10.66
N ILE A 114 13.44 5.65 -11.74
CA ILE A 114 12.80 5.53 -13.06
C ILE A 114 11.65 4.54 -13.00
N GLN A 115 11.85 3.38 -12.36
CA GLN A 115 10.78 2.39 -12.16
C GLN A 115 9.59 2.99 -11.39
N SER A 116 9.84 3.72 -10.30
CA SER A 116 8.75 4.38 -9.54
C SER A 116 7.99 5.41 -10.38
N ILE A 117 8.68 6.17 -11.25
CA ILE A 117 8.02 7.14 -12.15
C ILE A 117 7.12 6.43 -13.14
N GLN A 118 7.60 5.35 -13.76
CA GLN A 118 6.81 4.56 -14.70
C GLN A 118 5.61 3.90 -14.01
N SER A 119 5.81 3.33 -12.82
CA SER A 119 4.73 2.72 -12.05
C SER A 119 3.69 3.75 -11.57
N ASP A 120 4.07 4.98 -11.19
CA ASP A 120 3.14 6.06 -10.86
C ASP A 120 2.31 6.50 -12.09
N GLU A 121 2.94 6.61 -13.27
CA GLU A 121 2.23 6.92 -14.52
C GLU A 121 1.20 5.83 -14.86
N SER A 122 1.60 4.56 -14.85
CA SER A 122 0.69 3.43 -15.10
C SER A 122 -0.45 3.37 -14.08
N GLU A 123 -0.15 3.51 -12.78
CA GLU A 123 -1.17 3.47 -11.73
C GLU A 123 -2.21 4.59 -11.90
N ARG A 124 -1.78 5.81 -12.27
CA ARG A 124 -2.70 6.93 -12.55
C ARG A 124 -3.68 6.61 -13.66
N ASP A 125 -3.18 6.04 -14.77
CA ASP A 125 -4.01 5.66 -15.91
C ASP A 125 -4.98 4.53 -15.54
N GLU A 126 -4.51 3.53 -14.79
CA GLU A 126 -5.32 2.41 -14.31
C GLU A 126 -6.41 2.85 -13.34
N VAL A 127 -6.09 3.76 -12.41
CA VAL A 127 -7.05 4.34 -11.47
C VAL A 127 -8.07 5.23 -12.20
N ALA A 128 -7.63 5.99 -13.20
CA ALA A 128 -8.55 6.77 -14.05
C ALA A 128 -9.52 5.85 -14.81
N TYR A 129 -9.01 4.76 -15.39
CA TYR A 129 -9.82 3.72 -16.01
C TYR A 129 -10.80 3.10 -14.99
N ALA A 130 -10.32 2.74 -13.80
CA ALA A 130 -11.14 2.20 -12.72
C ALA A 130 -12.35 3.09 -12.43
N ARG A 131 -12.11 4.38 -12.20
CA ARG A 131 -13.18 5.37 -11.97
C ARG A 131 -14.15 5.44 -13.15
N SER A 132 -13.65 5.47 -14.37
CA SER A 132 -14.48 5.51 -15.58
C SER A 132 -15.35 4.26 -15.77
N SER A 133 -14.90 3.12 -15.26
CA SER A 133 -15.63 1.84 -15.27
C SER A 133 -16.66 1.70 -14.13
N GLY A 134 -16.80 2.72 -13.28
CA GLY A 134 -17.73 2.71 -12.14
C GLY A 134 -17.18 2.02 -10.89
N ALA A 135 -15.85 1.87 -10.78
CA ALA A 135 -15.22 1.34 -9.59
C ALA A 135 -15.37 2.27 -8.38
N VAL A 136 -15.52 1.68 -7.20
CA VAL A 136 -15.28 2.37 -5.94
C VAL A 136 -13.78 2.30 -5.66
N VAL A 137 -13.08 3.42 -5.85
CA VAL A 137 -11.64 3.51 -5.62
C VAL A 137 -11.38 3.94 -4.16
N ILE A 138 -10.65 3.11 -3.43
CA ILE A 138 -10.17 3.32 -2.08
C ILE A 138 -8.70 3.74 -2.19
N GLU A 139 -8.45 5.04 -2.17
CA GLU A 139 -7.12 5.64 -2.36
C GLU A 139 -6.72 6.43 -1.10
N PRO A 140 -5.54 6.17 -0.49
CA PRO A 140 -4.98 7.00 0.57
C PRO A 140 -4.70 8.42 0.09
N GLU A 141 -4.91 9.40 0.96
CA GLU A 141 -4.66 10.82 0.64
C GLU A 141 -3.34 11.32 1.23
N LEU A 142 -2.70 10.48 2.04
CA LEU A 142 -1.46 10.72 2.75
C LEU A 142 -0.53 9.54 2.51
N SER A 143 0.76 9.83 2.33
CA SER A 143 1.78 8.79 2.42
C SER A 143 2.13 8.55 3.89
N VAL A 144 1.89 7.32 4.36
CA VAL A 144 2.17 6.91 5.76
C VAL A 144 3.57 6.32 5.91
N HIS A 145 4.06 5.62 4.88
CA HIS A 145 5.42 5.06 4.84
C HIS A 145 5.92 4.99 3.39
N GLU A 146 7.24 4.95 3.24
CA GLU A 146 7.88 4.76 1.94
C GLU A 146 7.90 3.27 1.54
N THR A 147 8.01 2.97 0.23
CA THR A 147 7.92 1.62 -0.33
C THR A 147 8.88 0.60 0.31
N MET A 148 10.08 1.05 0.68
CA MET A 148 11.14 0.20 1.25
C MET A 148 11.33 0.44 2.77
N GLU A 149 10.44 1.20 3.42
CA GLU A 149 10.49 1.42 4.86
C GLU A 149 9.72 0.33 5.61
N PHE A 150 10.37 -0.31 6.58
CA PHE A 150 9.73 -1.24 7.50
C PHE A 150 9.81 -0.71 8.93
N ASP A 151 8.79 0.05 9.32
CA ASP A 151 8.64 0.58 10.67
C ASP A 151 7.30 0.10 11.26
N PRO A 152 7.31 -0.70 12.36
CA PRO A 152 6.08 -1.29 12.91
C PRO A 152 4.99 -0.28 13.28
N GLY A 153 5.35 0.95 13.67
CA GLY A 153 4.37 1.98 14.02
C GLY A 153 3.69 2.52 12.77
N THR A 154 4.46 2.85 11.72
CA THR A 154 3.89 3.29 10.44
C THR A 154 3.05 2.19 9.77
N LEU A 155 3.43 0.91 9.88
CA LEU A 155 2.63 -0.20 9.36
C LEU A 155 1.26 -0.32 10.06
N ARG A 156 1.22 -0.13 11.39
CA ARG A 156 -0.04 -0.10 12.15
C ARG A 156 -0.92 1.07 11.74
N ILE A 157 -0.33 2.27 11.67
CA ILE A 157 -1.04 3.47 11.19
C ILE A 157 -1.57 3.24 9.77
N ASN A 158 -0.78 2.65 8.87
CA ASN A 158 -1.17 2.45 7.47
C ASN A 158 -2.32 1.44 7.35
N ARG A 159 -2.28 0.35 8.11
CA ARG A 159 -3.38 -0.63 8.20
C ARG A 159 -4.68 0.05 8.66
N ASP A 160 -4.60 0.82 9.74
CA ASP A 160 -5.77 1.49 10.32
C ASP A 160 -6.30 2.58 9.38
N TYR A 161 -5.40 3.29 8.67
CA TYR A 161 -5.78 4.26 7.67
C TYR A 161 -6.48 3.61 6.48
N GLY A 162 -5.98 2.48 5.98
CA GLY A 162 -6.64 1.72 4.92
C GLY A 162 -8.07 1.28 5.31
N TRP A 163 -8.28 0.92 6.58
CA TRP A 163 -9.62 0.64 7.11
C TRP A 163 -10.52 1.88 7.08
N MET A 164 -10.01 3.03 7.56
CA MET A 164 -10.76 4.29 7.54
C MET A 164 -11.12 4.72 6.11
N ARG A 165 -10.17 4.63 5.16
CA ARG A 165 -10.42 4.93 3.74
C ARG A 165 -11.47 4.02 3.12
N ALA A 166 -11.45 2.73 3.45
CA ALA A 166 -12.47 1.80 3.00
C ALA A 166 -13.84 2.15 3.58
N ALA A 167 -13.93 2.47 4.87
CA ALA A 167 -15.18 2.88 5.51
C ALA A 167 -15.73 4.18 4.89
N GLU A 168 -14.87 5.19 4.69
CA GLU A 168 -15.25 6.45 4.04
C GLU A 168 -15.83 6.23 2.64
N ALA A 169 -15.18 5.37 1.84
CA ALA A 169 -15.65 5.04 0.49
C ALA A 169 -16.97 4.26 0.51
N MET A 170 -17.16 3.34 1.46
CA MET A 170 -18.36 2.52 1.59
C MET A 170 -19.58 3.31 2.11
N HIS A 171 -19.33 4.29 2.97
CA HIS A 171 -20.37 5.11 3.60
C HIS A 171 -20.55 6.48 2.90
N GLU A 172 -19.83 6.74 1.81
CA GLU A 172 -19.86 8.00 1.07
C GLU A 172 -19.65 9.21 1.99
N ALA A 173 -18.65 9.12 2.88
CA ALA A 173 -18.37 10.14 3.89
C ALA A 173 -18.13 11.52 3.25
N ASP A 174 -18.65 12.57 3.87
CA ASP A 174 -18.48 13.93 3.37
C ASP A 174 -17.06 14.48 3.59
N ALA A 175 -16.74 15.59 2.91
CA ALA A 175 -15.42 16.19 2.97
C ALA A 175 -15.02 16.65 4.39
N ALA A 176 -15.98 17.05 5.22
CA ALA A 176 -15.69 17.47 6.60
C ALA A 176 -15.27 16.26 7.46
N THR A 177 -15.95 15.13 7.28
CA THR A 177 -15.65 13.87 7.96
C THR A 177 -14.30 13.31 7.51
N GLN A 178 -14.05 13.29 6.20
CA GLN A 178 -12.75 12.90 5.64
C GLN A 178 -11.61 13.79 6.17
N GLN A 179 -11.85 15.09 6.34
CA GLN A 179 -10.85 16.02 6.89
C GLN A 179 -10.50 15.68 8.36
N VAL A 180 -11.49 15.35 9.20
CA VAL A 180 -11.24 14.93 10.59
C VAL A 180 -10.44 13.62 10.61
N ASN A 181 -10.82 12.66 9.77
CA ASN A 181 -10.14 11.37 9.67
C ASN A 181 -8.69 11.51 9.17
N ARG A 182 -8.44 12.39 8.20
CA ARG A 182 -7.09 12.77 7.78
C ARG A 182 -6.28 13.33 8.94
N GLU A 183 -6.85 14.27 9.70
CA GLU A 183 -6.17 14.90 10.84
C GLU A 183 -5.84 13.89 11.96
N ILE A 184 -6.69 12.88 12.17
CA ILE A 184 -6.41 11.75 13.06
C ILE A 184 -5.12 11.04 12.64
N ILE A 185 -4.99 10.69 11.36
CA ILE A 185 -3.83 9.97 10.83
C ILE A 185 -2.56 10.84 10.86
N GLU A 186 -2.65 12.11 10.49
CA GLU A 186 -1.53 13.05 10.60
C GLU A 186 -1.06 13.19 12.05
N THR A 187 -2.00 13.28 13.00
CA THR A 187 -1.68 13.38 14.43
C THR A 187 -0.99 12.10 14.93
N ARG A 188 -1.45 10.91 14.49
CA ARG A 188 -0.80 9.64 14.83
C ARG A 188 0.62 9.55 14.26
N LEU A 189 0.82 9.95 13.00
CA LEU A 189 2.14 10.02 12.37
C LEU A 189 3.09 10.96 13.12
N GLN A 190 2.60 12.14 13.50
CA GLN A 190 3.38 13.12 14.27
C GLN A 190 3.74 12.57 15.66
N ALA A 191 2.78 11.98 16.37
CA ALA A 191 3.00 11.39 17.69
C ALA A 191 4.05 10.27 17.60
N TRP A 192 3.91 9.37 16.64
CA TRP A 192 4.85 8.26 16.44
C TRP A 192 6.25 8.75 16.09
N LYS A 193 6.38 9.74 15.19
CA LYS A 193 7.68 10.33 14.84
C LYS A 193 8.40 10.87 16.08
N ARG A 194 7.68 11.54 16.98
CA ARG A 194 8.24 12.08 18.24
C ARG A 194 8.59 10.96 19.23
N GLU A 195 7.71 9.98 19.42
CA GLU A 195 7.97 8.80 20.26
C GLU A 195 9.22 8.05 19.80
N ARG A 196 9.42 7.89 18.48
CA ARG A 196 10.60 7.22 17.91
C ARG A 196 11.89 7.99 18.21
N GLN A 197 11.85 9.32 18.21
CA GLN A 197 13.00 10.16 18.58
C GLN A 197 13.35 10.07 20.07
N MET A 198 12.43 9.61 20.92
CA MET A 198 12.66 9.44 22.36
C MET A 198 13.16 8.05 22.75
N LYS A 199 13.14 7.08 21.82
CA LYS A 199 13.58 5.71 22.11
C LYS A 199 15.10 5.66 22.39
N PRO A 200 15.57 4.78 23.31
CA PRO A 200 16.99 4.58 23.56
C PRO A 200 17.74 4.24 22.26
N GLY A 201 18.88 4.91 22.02
CA GLY A 201 19.66 4.76 20.78
C GLY A 201 19.31 5.77 19.68
N SER A 202 18.29 6.62 19.88
CA SER A 202 18.09 7.82 19.08
C SER A 202 19.26 8.80 19.24
N PRO A 203 19.66 9.55 18.19
CA PRO A 203 20.66 10.62 18.29
C PRO A 203 20.17 11.82 19.10
N HIS A 204 18.88 11.86 19.47
CA HIS A 204 18.30 12.93 20.28
C HIS A 204 18.40 12.59 21.77
N GLU A 205 18.95 13.51 22.56
CA GLU A 205 18.85 13.44 24.02
C GLU A 205 17.39 13.63 24.44
N PHE A 206 16.94 12.78 25.35
CA PHE A 206 15.61 12.87 25.93
C PHE A 206 15.46 14.19 26.72
N ASP A 207 14.41 14.96 26.38
CA ASP A 207 14.04 16.19 27.10
C ASP A 207 12.53 16.17 27.45
N GLN A 208 12.20 16.77 28.59
CA GLN A 208 10.84 17.02 29.08
C GLN A 208 9.97 17.77 28.05
N ALA A 209 10.57 18.62 27.22
CA ALA A 209 9.85 19.27 26.13
C ALA A 209 9.24 18.25 25.14
N MET A 210 9.98 17.21 24.77
CA MET A 210 9.51 16.16 23.86
C MET A 210 8.36 15.35 24.47
N LEU A 211 8.45 15.03 25.77
CA LEU A 211 7.36 14.38 26.51
C LEU A 211 6.08 15.24 26.47
N ASN A 212 6.20 16.54 26.69
CA ASN A 212 5.07 17.45 26.68
C ASN A 212 4.43 17.54 25.29
N GLU A 213 5.24 17.58 24.22
CA GLU A 213 4.75 17.56 22.84
C GLU A 213 3.98 16.26 22.52
N VAL A 214 4.52 15.10 22.88
CA VAL A 214 3.81 13.82 22.70
C VAL A 214 2.50 13.84 23.48
N GLY A 215 2.51 14.31 24.74
CA GLY A 215 1.30 14.45 25.55
C GLY A 215 0.23 15.34 24.89
N GLN A 216 0.64 16.48 24.31
CA GLN A 216 -0.26 17.36 23.56
C GLN A 216 -0.84 16.68 22.33
N LEU A 217 -0.03 15.96 21.55
CA LEU A 217 -0.49 15.21 20.39
C LEU A 217 -1.49 14.10 20.78
N LYS A 218 -1.26 13.40 21.89
CA LYS A 218 -2.20 12.38 22.40
C LYS A 218 -3.51 12.99 22.87
N LEU A 219 -3.48 14.12 23.57
CA LEU A 219 -4.71 14.83 23.98
C LEU A 219 -5.49 15.36 22.76
N HIS A 220 -4.78 15.87 21.74
CA HIS A 220 -5.40 16.28 20.48
C HIS A 220 -6.06 15.10 19.76
N LEU A 221 -5.34 13.98 19.65
CA LEU A 221 -5.87 12.73 19.08
C LEU A 221 -7.12 12.26 19.83
N GLN A 222 -7.12 12.31 21.17
CA GLN A 222 -8.29 11.98 21.98
C GLN A 222 -9.49 12.87 21.63
N SER A 223 -9.27 14.18 21.47
CA SER A 223 -10.32 15.13 21.08
C SER A 223 -10.89 14.80 19.71
N LEU A 224 -10.03 14.55 18.71
CA LEU A 224 -10.44 14.17 17.36
C LEU A 224 -11.29 12.90 17.36
N LEU A 225 -10.82 11.85 18.05
CA LEU A 225 -11.52 10.56 18.19
C LEU A 225 -12.87 10.69 18.91
N GLY A 226 -13.02 11.67 19.79
CA GLY A 226 -14.28 11.97 20.47
C GLY A 226 -15.32 12.65 19.57
N SER A 227 -14.86 13.37 18.55
CA SER A 227 -15.70 14.09 17.59
C SER A 227 -15.97 13.34 16.28
N ALA A 228 -15.14 12.35 15.95
CA ALA A 228 -15.24 11.57 14.72
C ALA A 228 -16.43 10.61 14.71
N ASP A 229 -16.91 10.30 13.49
CA ASP A 229 -17.92 9.28 13.29
C ASP A 229 -17.35 7.89 13.63
N LYS A 230 -17.98 7.21 14.58
CA LYS A 230 -17.52 5.91 15.09
C LYS A 230 -17.67 4.80 14.07
N ASP A 231 -18.60 4.93 13.12
CA ASP A 231 -18.81 3.92 12.08
C ASP A 231 -17.70 3.96 11.01
N LEU A 232 -16.89 5.04 11.00
CA LEU A 232 -15.76 5.22 10.09
C LEU A 232 -14.40 4.96 10.76
N LEU A 233 -14.41 4.47 11.99
CA LEU A 233 -13.19 4.17 12.75
C LEU A 233 -13.04 2.67 12.99
N PRO A 234 -11.80 2.15 13.04
CA PRO A 234 -11.52 0.80 13.53
C PRO A 234 -12.07 0.57 14.94
N PRO A 235 -12.46 -0.68 15.30
CA PRO A 235 -13.02 -0.99 16.62
C PRO A 235 -12.16 -0.59 17.82
N ASP A 236 -10.84 -0.53 17.66
CA ASP A 236 -9.85 -0.19 18.69
C ASP A 236 -9.44 1.31 18.69
N ALA A 237 -10.00 2.13 17.79
CA ALA A 237 -9.54 3.50 17.56
C ALA A 237 -9.56 4.39 18.80
N GLN A 238 -10.53 4.19 19.69
CA GLN A 238 -10.68 4.95 20.93
C GLN A 238 -9.50 4.77 21.91
N GLN A 239 -8.63 3.78 21.68
CA GLN A 239 -7.47 3.49 22.52
C GLN A 239 -6.14 4.02 21.94
N TRP A 240 -6.12 4.54 20.70
CA TRP A 240 -4.88 4.97 20.04
C TRP A 240 -4.12 6.08 20.78
N TRP A 241 -4.84 6.95 21.51
CA TRP A 241 -4.21 7.99 22.31
C TRP A 241 -3.57 7.48 23.62
N THR A 242 -3.83 6.23 24.01
CA THR A 242 -3.36 5.65 25.28
C THR A 242 -2.09 4.82 25.17
N ARG A 243 -1.67 4.45 23.95
CA ARG A 243 -0.55 3.54 23.70
C ARG A 243 0.45 4.18 22.74
N SER A 244 1.71 3.77 22.80
CA SER A 244 2.64 4.08 21.71
C SER A 244 2.41 3.12 20.55
N GLU A 245 2.57 3.63 19.33
CA GLU A 245 2.48 2.81 18.12
C GLU A 245 3.61 1.76 18.05
N GLY A 246 4.61 1.85 18.93
CA GLY A 246 5.74 0.92 19.02
C GLY A 246 5.63 -0.18 20.07
N ASP A 247 4.63 -0.15 20.96
CA ASP A 247 4.60 -0.99 22.18
C ASP A 247 4.30 -2.48 21.90
N ASP A 248 3.67 -2.78 20.76
CA ASP A 248 3.31 -4.15 20.34
C ASP A 248 4.15 -4.65 19.14
N ALA A 249 5.36 -4.11 18.91
CA ALA A 249 6.26 -4.71 17.93
C ALA A 249 6.83 -6.02 18.51
N PRO A 250 6.75 -7.17 17.81
CA PRO A 250 7.53 -8.32 18.23
C PRO A 250 8.99 -7.89 18.36
N ALA A 251 9.62 -8.19 19.50
CA ALA A 251 11.04 -7.94 19.67
C ALA A 251 11.76 -8.58 18.47
N ALA A 252 12.51 -7.77 17.71
CA ALA A 252 13.33 -8.30 16.63
C ALA A 252 14.29 -9.32 17.25
N SER A 253 14.03 -10.60 16.98
CA SER A 253 14.83 -11.74 17.42
C SER A 253 15.95 -12.02 16.43
#